data_AF-A0A661J2H2-F1
#
_entry.id   AF-A0A661J2H2-F1
#
_cell.length_a   1.000
_cell.length_b   1.000
_cell.length_c   1.000
_cell.angle_alpha   90.00
_cell.angle_beta   90.00
_cell.angle_gamma   90.00
#
_symmetry.space_group_name_H-M   'P 1'
#
loop_
_entity.id
_entity.type
_entity.pdbx_description
1 polymer ?
#
loop_
_entity_poly.entity_id
_entity_poly.type
_entity_poly.pdbx_seq_one_letter_code
_entity_poly.pdbx_strand_id
1 'polypeptide(L)'
;GGGGDSWERLENGDIKIGPERKGRALAYGGPEPTPTDALVTLDTVQGGQKQRAIEGIHRLAEQLGKGVEETAQAIVEKSCSLIMEAVNALVDRVNQQPVYTIHELLEGRTIQPSGLIVIGGPAKEIAPWLHAVSGWQTRVPSEYEVANAIGAAVARTTCEVTVLADTSRGYVCAPEEGYLDKIGKEASKQKVVQIAFDLLRKKAHRLGADKDNLEMELLEDSEFNMVQGFYTVGRNIRVRAQIKPGLISPYREAAV
;
A
#
# COMPACT_ATOMS: atom_id res chain seq x y z
N GLY A 1 -13.26 -1.14 -3.56
CA GLY A 1 -12.35 -0.24 -4.28
C GLY A 1 -12.91 -0.03 -5.67
N GLY A 2 -13.06 1.24 -6.09
CA GLY A 2 -13.49 1.60 -7.44
C GLY A 2 -12.36 1.39 -8.45
N GLY A 3 -12.73 0.99 -9.66
CA GLY A 3 -11.86 0.87 -10.83
C GLY A 3 -12.64 1.17 -12.12
N GLY A 4 -11.98 1.12 -13.27
CA GLY A 4 -12.61 1.39 -14.57
C GLY A 4 -13.75 0.43 -14.95
N ASP A 5 -13.87 -0.69 -14.24
CA ASP A 5 -14.90 -1.73 -14.37
C ASP A 5 -15.99 -1.67 -13.28
N SER A 6 -16.04 -0.56 -12.54
CA SER A 6 -17.10 -0.35 -11.52
C SER A 6 -18.45 -0.20 -12.20
N TRP A 7 -19.46 -0.87 -11.67
CA TRP A 7 -20.81 -0.77 -12.20
C TRP A 7 -21.41 0.61 -11.95
N GLU A 8 -21.95 1.22 -13.00
CA GLU A 8 -22.68 2.48 -12.95
C GLU A 8 -24.18 2.28 -12.96
N ARG A 9 -24.87 3.00 -12.08
CA ARG A 9 -26.32 3.02 -12.02
C ARG A 9 -26.83 4.36 -11.55
N LEU A 10 -28.11 4.61 -11.82
CA LEU A 10 -28.84 5.70 -11.18
C LEU A 10 -29.50 5.21 -9.90
N GLU A 11 -29.33 5.97 -8.84
CA GLU A 11 -30.01 5.78 -7.56
C GLU A 11 -30.46 7.15 -7.06
N ASN A 12 -31.77 7.32 -6.85
CA ASN A 12 -32.37 8.56 -6.36
C ASN A 12 -32.03 9.80 -7.21
N GLY A 13 -31.85 9.65 -8.53
CA GLY A 13 -31.50 10.75 -9.43
C GLY A 13 -30.01 11.08 -9.49
N ASP A 14 -29.16 10.34 -8.76
CA ASP A 14 -27.71 10.51 -8.77
C ASP A 14 -27.00 9.31 -9.40
N ILE A 15 -25.86 9.59 -10.05
CA ILE A 15 -24.96 8.56 -10.56
C ILE A 15 -24.21 7.91 -9.39
N LYS A 16 -24.36 6.60 -9.25
CA LYS A 16 -23.60 5.77 -8.32
C LYS A 16 -22.61 4.90 -9.09
N ILE A 17 -21.38 4.87 -8.57
CA ILE A 17 -20.26 4.14 -9.16
C ILE A 17 -19.77 3.11 -8.14
N GLY A 18 -19.87 1.82 -8.49
CA GLY A 18 -19.53 0.73 -7.60
C GLY A 18 -20.47 0.61 -6.37
N PRO A 19 -20.05 -0.11 -5.31
CA PRO A 19 -18.78 -0.82 -5.18
C PRO A 19 -18.68 -2.11 -6.01
N GLU A 20 -19.80 -2.55 -6.58
CA GLU A 20 -19.90 -3.78 -7.36
C GLU A 20 -19.23 -3.65 -8.74
N ARG A 21 -18.82 -4.81 -9.26
CA ARG A 21 -18.32 -4.98 -10.63
C ARG A 21 -19.19 -6.00 -11.32
N LYS A 22 -19.81 -5.63 -12.43
CA LYS A 22 -20.66 -6.53 -13.23
C LYS A 22 -19.96 -7.08 -14.48
N GLY A 23 -18.67 -6.83 -14.61
CA GLY A 23 -17.84 -7.26 -15.72
C GLY A 23 -16.95 -6.13 -16.23
N ARG A 24 -16.34 -6.35 -17.39
CA ARG A 24 -15.64 -5.30 -18.15
C ARG A 24 -16.62 -4.22 -18.64
N ALA A 25 -16.10 -3.12 -19.18
CA ALA A 25 -16.89 -2.05 -19.79
C ALA A 25 -17.71 -2.52 -21.01
N LEU A 26 -18.82 -1.84 -21.33
CA LEU A 26 -19.65 -2.10 -22.52
C LEU A 26 -18.83 -2.04 -23.82
N ALA A 27 -17.90 -1.09 -23.92
CA ALA A 27 -16.97 -0.95 -25.04
C ALA A 27 -16.19 -2.26 -25.31
N TYR A 28 -15.94 -3.06 -24.28
CA TYR A 28 -15.18 -4.31 -24.40
C TYR A 28 -16.05 -5.57 -24.31
N GLY A 29 -17.37 -5.43 -24.45
CA GLY A 29 -18.34 -6.53 -24.46
C GLY A 29 -18.95 -6.84 -23.10
N GLY A 30 -18.83 -5.93 -22.14
CA GLY A 30 -19.50 -6.02 -20.84
C GLY A 30 -21.02 -5.93 -20.91
N PRO A 31 -21.72 -6.24 -19.81
CA PRO A 31 -23.17 -6.15 -19.75
C PRO A 31 -23.69 -4.76 -19.33
N GLU A 32 -22.88 -3.96 -18.62
CA GLU A 32 -23.32 -2.78 -17.88
C GLU A 32 -22.32 -1.63 -18.04
N PRO A 33 -22.77 -0.36 -17.99
CA PRO A 33 -21.88 0.79 -18.13
C PRO A 33 -20.89 0.92 -16.97
N THR A 34 -19.69 1.39 -17.29
CA THR A 34 -18.59 1.60 -16.34
C THR A 34 -17.80 2.89 -16.62
N PRO A 35 -16.91 3.35 -15.71
CA PRO A 35 -16.17 4.60 -15.93
C PRO A 35 -15.30 4.59 -17.19
N THR A 36 -14.84 3.41 -17.60
CA THR A 36 -14.14 3.23 -18.88
C THR A 36 -15.04 3.57 -20.08
N ASP A 37 -16.34 3.27 -20.03
CA ASP A 37 -17.28 3.63 -21.10
C ASP A 37 -17.45 5.15 -21.20
N ALA A 38 -17.46 5.86 -20.07
CA ALA A 38 -17.46 7.33 -20.07
C ALA A 38 -16.17 7.89 -20.70
N LEU A 39 -15.00 7.36 -20.34
CA LEU A 39 -13.73 7.76 -20.96
C LEU A 39 -13.68 7.48 -22.47
N VAL A 40 -14.21 6.34 -22.92
CA VAL A 40 -14.33 5.98 -24.35
C VAL A 40 -15.33 6.91 -25.07
N THR A 41 -16.44 7.27 -24.40
CA THR A 41 -17.44 8.20 -24.94
C THR A 41 -16.84 9.58 -25.18
N LEU A 42 -15.94 10.04 -24.30
CA LEU A 42 -15.22 11.31 -24.39
C LEU A 42 -13.99 11.28 -25.31
N ASP A 43 -13.78 10.20 -26.07
CA ASP A 43 -12.60 10.02 -26.95
C ASP A 43 -11.24 10.09 -26.22
N THR A 44 -11.23 10.00 -24.89
CA THR A 44 -10.00 10.05 -24.10
C THR A 44 -9.23 8.72 -24.14
N VAL A 45 -9.95 7.60 -24.24
CA VAL A 45 -9.39 6.25 -24.39
C VAL A 45 -9.64 5.75 -25.82
N GLN A 46 -8.59 5.28 -26.48
CA GLN A 46 -8.70 4.63 -27.79
C GLN A 46 -8.90 3.12 -27.62
N GLY A 47 -9.95 2.58 -28.26
CA GLY A 47 -10.22 1.14 -28.32
C GLY A 47 -11.65 0.76 -27.95
N GLY A 48 -11.95 -0.53 -28.12
CA GLY A 48 -13.29 -1.07 -27.89
C GLY A 48 -14.33 -0.61 -28.94
N GLN A 49 -15.59 -0.94 -28.67
CA GLN A 49 -16.74 -0.60 -29.49
C GLN A 49 -17.36 0.70 -28.95
N LYS A 50 -16.84 1.86 -29.40
CA LYS A 50 -17.27 3.19 -28.93
C LYS A 50 -18.80 3.38 -28.94
N GLN A 51 -19.46 2.89 -29.98
CA GLN A 51 -20.92 3.00 -30.10
C GLN A 51 -21.66 2.34 -28.93
N ARG A 52 -21.16 1.20 -28.42
CA ARG A 52 -21.75 0.52 -27.25
C ARG A 52 -21.55 1.30 -25.96
N ALA A 53 -20.41 1.99 -25.83
CA ALA A 53 -20.17 2.89 -24.70
C ALA A 53 -21.17 4.05 -24.73
N ILE A 54 -21.31 4.72 -25.89
CA ILE A 54 -22.26 5.81 -26.11
C ILE A 54 -23.69 5.37 -25.79
N GLU A 55 -24.13 4.22 -26.28
CA GLU A 55 -25.46 3.67 -25.98
C GLU A 55 -25.66 3.39 -24.49
N GLY A 56 -24.62 2.89 -23.81
CA GLY A 56 -24.59 2.70 -22.37
C GLY A 56 -24.84 4.00 -21.61
N ILE A 57 -24.04 5.02 -21.91
CA ILE A 57 -24.13 6.34 -21.29
C ILE A 57 -25.44 7.05 -21.65
N HIS A 58 -25.93 6.90 -22.88
CA HIS A 58 -27.19 7.49 -23.33
C HIS A 58 -28.37 7.04 -22.46
N ARG A 59 -28.44 5.76 -22.08
CA ARG A 59 -29.49 5.25 -21.19
C ARG A 59 -29.48 5.93 -19.81
N LEU A 60 -28.30 6.31 -19.32
CA LEU A 60 -28.16 7.07 -18.07
C LEU A 60 -28.52 8.55 -18.30
N ALA A 61 -28.08 9.12 -19.41
CA ALA A 61 -28.31 10.51 -19.79
C ALA A 61 -29.81 10.82 -19.97
N GLU A 62 -30.57 9.94 -20.63
CA GLU A 62 -32.02 10.07 -20.82
C GLU A 62 -32.77 10.15 -19.49
N GLN A 63 -32.41 9.28 -18.54
CA GLN A 63 -33.03 9.25 -17.22
C GLN A 63 -32.69 10.49 -16.37
N LEU A 64 -31.53 11.10 -16.62
CA LEU A 64 -31.10 12.34 -15.97
C LEU A 64 -31.59 13.61 -16.68
N GLY A 65 -32.14 13.50 -17.89
CA GLY A 65 -32.48 14.66 -18.73
C GLY A 65 -31.25 15.47 -19.18
N LYS A 66 -30.09 14.80 -19.34
CA LYS A 66 -28.80 15.42 -19.68
C LYS A 66 -28.29 14.98 -21.05
N GLY A 67 -27.29 15.69 -21.56
CA GLY A 67 -26.54 15.26 -22.76
C GLY A 67 -25.67 14.03 -22.47
N VAL A 68 -25.39 13.22 -23.49
CA VAL A 68 -24.50 12.04 -23.38
C VAL A 68 -23.10 12.47 -22.93
N GLU A 69 -22.53 13.49 -23.57
CA GLU A 69 -21.20 14.01 -23.24
C GLU A 69 -21.16 14.56 -21.82
N GLU A 70 -22.14 15.40 -21.45
CA GLU A 70 -22.27 15.93 -20.08
C GLU A 70 -22.36 14.81 -19.03
N THR A 71 -23.11 13.75 -19.33
CA THR A 71 -23.25 12.59 -18.44
C THR A 71 -21.93 11.83 -18.31
N ALA A 72 -21.21 11.62 -19.41
CA ALA A 72 -19.89 11.00 -19.39
C ALA A 72 -18.88 11.83 -18.59
N GLN A 73 -18.87 13.15 -18.74
CA GLN A 73 -18.01 14.04 -17.92
C GLN A 73 -18.34 13.90 -16.43
N ALA A 74 -19.62 13.97 -16.08
CA ALA A 74 -20.07 13.83 -14.69
C ALA A 74 -19.66 12.48 -14.07
N ILE A 75 -19.67 11.40 -14.85
CA ILE A 75 -19.20 10.08 -14.42
C ILE A 75 -17.70 10.08 -14.10
N VAL A 76 -16.89 10.65 -14.99
CA VAL A 76 -15.43 10.69 -14.80
C VAL A 76 -15.05 11.59 -13.62
N GLU A 77 -15.69 12.76 -13.50
CA GLU A 77 -15.54 13.66 -12.36
C GLU A 77 -15.95 13.00 -11.05
N LYS A 78 -17.08 12.29 -11.03
CA LYS A 78 -17.53 11.56 -9.85
C LYS A 78 -16.56 10.44 -9.47
N SER A 79 -16.04 9.72 -10.46
CA SER A 79 -15.01 8.69 -10.25
C SER A 79 -13.75 9.27 -9.61
N CYS A 80 -13.26 10.41 -10.14
CA CYS A 80 -12.09 11.11 -9.59
C CYS A 80 -12.35 11.63 -8.17
N SER A 81 -13.55 12.14 -7.91
CA SER A 81 -13.95 12.62 -6.57
C SER A 81 -13.91 11.48 -5.55
N LEU A 82 -14.46 10.30 -5.89
CA LEU A 82 -14.42 9.12 -5.02
C LEU A 82 -12.98 8.64 -4.76
N ILE A 83 -12.08 8.75 -5.75
CA ILE A 83 -10.66 8.46 -5.58
C ILE A 83 -10.05 9.44 -4.57
N MET A 84 -10.30 10.74 -4.72
CA MET A 84 -9.75 11.77 -3.83
C MET A 84 -10.30 11.68 -2.40
N GLU A 85 -11.58 11.35 -2.23
CA GLU A 85 -12.18 11.04 -0.93
C GLU A 85 -11.43 9.88 -0.24
N ALA A 86 -11.14 8.80 -0.98
CA ALA A 86 -10.39 7.66 -0.45
C ALA A 86 -8.93 8.01 -0.11
N VAL A 87 -8.29 8.86 -0.92
CA VAL A 87 -6.92 9.35 -0.66
C VAL A 87 -6.89 10.20 0.61
N ASN A 88 -7.82 11.15 0.77
CA ASN A 88 -7.88 12.00 1.97
C ASN A 88 -8.15 11.16 3.23
N ALA A 89 -9.08 10.21 3.17
CA ALA A 89 -9.34 9.29 4.27
C ALA A 89 -8.11 8.45 4.64
N LEU A 90 -7.27 8.06 3.66
CA LEU A 90 -6.01 7.37 3.91
C LEU A 90 -5.01 8.28 4.63
N VAL A 91 -4.85 9.52 4.17
CA VAL A 91 -3.94 10.52 4.77
C VAL A 91 -4.35 10.81 6.21
N ASP A 92 -5.64 11.02 6.45
CA ASP A 92 -6.19 11.25 7.79
C ASP A 92 -5.91 10.06 8.71
N ARG A 93 -6.15 8.83 8.22
CA ARG A 93 -5.88 7.62 8.98
C ARG A 93 -4.40 7.48 9.33
N VAL A 94 -3.50 7.78 8.40
CA VAL A 94 -2.05 7.72 8.64
C VAL A 94 -1.64 8.76 9.69
N ASN A 95 -2.14 10.00 9.58
CA ASN A 95 -1.85 11.07 10.54
C ASN A 95 -2.45 10.83 11.93
N GLN A 96 -3.48 9.99 12.04
CA GLN A 96 -4.08 9.58 13.32
C GLN A 96 -3.37 8.41 14.00
N GLN A 97 -2.43 7.73 13.33
CA GLN A 97 -1.73 6.60 13.96
C GLN A 97 -0.85 7.10 15.11
N PRO A 98 -0.94 6.47 16.30
CA PRO A 98 -0.10 6.85 17.42
C PRO A 98 1.36 6.61 17.06
N VAL A 99 2.22 7.55 17.45
CA VAL A 99 3.66 7.45 17.22
C VAL A 99 4.27 6.42 18.15
N TYR A 100 4.83 5.36 17.58
CA TYR A 100 5.28 4.17 18.31
C TYR A 100 6.73 4.28 18.76
N THR A 101 7.51 5.17 18.16
CA THR A 101 8.91 5.40 18.53
C THR A 101 9.13 6.83 19.05
N ILE A 102 10.11 7.00 19.93
CA ILE A 102 10.54 8.33 20.44
C ILE A 102 10.95 9.24 19.26
N HIS A 103 11.56 8.67 18.22
CA HIS A 103 11.96 9.41 17.02
C HIS A 103 10.75 10.01 16.32
N GLU A 104 9.70 9.23 16.07
CA GLU A 104 8.50 9.75 15.41
C GLU A 104 7.75 10.76 16.28
N LEU A 105 7.72 10.55 17.61
CA LEU A 105 7.12 11.50 18.57
C LEU A 105 7.83 12.86 18.54
N LEU A 106 9.17 12.87 18.47
CA LEU A 106 9.97 14.10 18.43
C LEU A 106 9.85 14.83 17.10
N GLU A 107 9.61 14.12 16.00
CA GLU A 107 9.52 14.74 14.67
C GLU A 107 8.13 15.30 14.35
N GLY A 108 7.07 14.90 15.06
CA GLY A 108 5.73 15.50 14.92
C GLY A 108 5.20 15.49 13.48
N ARG A 109 5.54 14.47 12.69
CA ARG A 109 5.32 14.47 11.23
C ARG A 109 3.84 14.35 10.90
N THR A 110 3.23 15.48 10.55
CA THR A 110 1.96 15.50 9.82
C THR A 110 2.26 15.31 8.33
N ILE A 111 1.79 14.22 7.74
CA ILE A 111 1.92 13.96 6.31
C ILE A 111 0.95 14.87 5.57
N GLN A 112 1.51 15.74 4.73
CA GLN A 112 0.77 16.59 3.80
C GLN A 112 1.20 16.22 2.37
N PRO A 113 0.32 15.59 1.58
CA PRO A 113 0.61 15.29 0.19
C PRO A 113 0.89 16.57 -0.62
N SER A 114 1.89 16.53 -1.49
CA SER A 114 2.26 17.67 -2.35
C SER A 114 1.86 17.48 -3.82
N GLY A 115 1.32 16.32 -4.19
CA GLY A 115 0.99 15.99 -5.56
C GLY A 115 0.50 14.55 -5.72
N LEU A 116 0.15 14.18 -6.95
CA LEU A 116 -0.34 12.86 -7.32
C LEU A 116 0.59 12.23 -8.36
N ILE A 117 1.02 11.00 -8.13
CA ILE A 117 1.63 10.14 -9.14
C ILE A 117 0.58 9.11 -9.55
N VAL A 118 0.16 9.15 -10.81
CA VAL A 118 -0.92 8.28 -11.32
C VAL A 118 -0.30 7.16 -12.14
N ILE A 119 -0.64 5.91 -11.80
CA ILE A 119 -0.16 4.68 -12.46
C ILE A 119 -1.33 3.75 -12.77
N GLY A 120 -1.11 2.76 -13.63
CA GLY A 120 -2.12 1.82 -14.12
C GLY A 120 -2.73 2.22 -15.45
N GLY A 121 -3.50 1.31 -16.07
CA GLY A 121 -3.99 1.45 -17.45
C GLY A 121 -4.53 2.83 -17.85
N PRO A 122 -5.54 3.39 -17.16
CA PRO A 122 -6.16 4.67 -17.53
C PRO A 122 -5.44 5.91 -16.96
N ALA A 123 -4.17 5.80 -16.55
CA ALA A 123 -3.50 6.87 -15.81
C ALA A 123 -3.38 8.17 -16.62
N LYS A 124 -3.05 8.08 -17.92
CA LYS A 124 -2.90 9.25 -18.79
C LYS A 124 -4.22 9.98 -18.97
N GLU A 125 -5.30 9.21 -19.12
CA GLU A 125 -6.62 9.70 -19.43
C GLU A 125 -7.29 10.30 -18.19
N ILE A 126 -7.03 9.73 -17.01
CA ILE A 126 -7.60 10.19 -15.73
C ILE A 126 -6.78 11.33 -15.10
N ALA A 127 -5.48 11.45 -15.36
CA ALA A 127 -4.64 12.45 -14.70
C ALA A 127 -5.11 13.91 -14.85
N PRO A 128 -5.63 14.37 -16.02
CA PRO A 128 -6.21 15.71 -16.14
C PRO A 128 -7.45 15.91 -15.26
N TRP A 129 -8.30 14.89 -15.14
CA TRP A 129 -9.51 14.94 -14.32
C TRP A 129 -9.18 14.95 -12.82
N LEU A 130 -8.22 14.14 -12.39
CA LEU A 130 -7.72 14.17 -11.01
C LEU A 130 -7.13 15.54 -10.67
N HIS A 131 -6.39 16.16 -11.60
CA HIS A 131 -5.88 17.52 -11.41
C HIS A 131 -7.03 18.53 -11.24
N ALA A 132 -8.03 18.49 -12.12
CA ALA A 132 -9.17 19.40 -12.07
C ALA A 132 -9.98 19.24 -10.76
N VAL A 133 -10.19 18.01 -10.29
CA VAL A 133 -10.97 17.72 -9.07
C VAL A 133 -10.19 18.04 -7.79
N SER A 134 -8.88 17.76 -7.75
CA SER A 134 -8.08 17.92 -6.52
C SER A 134 -7.35 19.25 -6.40
N GLY A 135 -7.06 19.92 -7.52
CA GLY A 135 -6.11 21.03 -7.60
C GLY A 135 -4.64 20.63 -7.41
N TRP A 136 -4.33 19.33 -7.21
CA TRP A 136 -2.96 18.87 -6.98
C TRP A 136 -2.22 18.67 -8.30
N GLN A 137 -0.91 18.90 -8.31
CA GLN A 137 -0.09 18.59 -9.47
C GLN A 137 -0.12 17.08 -9.72
N THR A 138 -0.53 16.67 -10.92
CA THR A 138 -0.56 15.27 -11.34
C THR A 138 0.64 14.96 -12.24
N ARG A 139 1.28 13.81 -12.02
CA ARG A 139 2.36 13.29 -12.86
C ARG A 139 2.06 11.85 -13.23
N VAL A 140 2.24 11.53 -14.50
CA VAL A 140 2.17 10.16 -15.03
C VAL A 140 3.60 9.74 -15.41
N PRO A 141 4.19 8.73 -14.76
CA PRO A 141 5.50 8.19 -15.15
C PRO A 141 5.45 7.57 -16.56
N SER A 142 6.60 7.43 -17.22
CA SER A 142 6.70 6.79 -18.55
C SER A 142 6.18 5.36 -18.56
N GLU A 143 6.52 4.57 -17.53
CA GLU A 143 6.16 3.15 -17.40
C GLU A 143 4.90 2.93 -16.53
N TYR A 144 3.97 3.89 -16.53
CA TYR A 144 2.76 3.88 -15.69
C TYR A 144 1.96 2.57 -15.77
N GLU A 145 1.91 1.89 -16.92
CA GLU A 145 1.17 0.63 -17.11
C GLU A 145 1.78 -0.56 -16.34
N VAL A 146 3.09 -0.54 -16.13
CA VAL A 146 3.86 -1.65 -15.53
C VAL A 146 4.60 -1.25 -14.26
N ALA A 147 4.32 -0.06 -13.72
CA ALA A 147 4.98 0.48 -12.53
C ALA A 147 4.97 -0.49 -11.33
N ASN A 148 3.89 -1.24 -11.12
CA ASN A 148 3.80 -2.26 -10.08
C ASN A 148 4.78 -3.42 -10.30
N ALA A 149 4.97 -3.86 -11.54
CA ALA A 149 5.90 -4.93 -11.88
C ALA A 149 7.35 -4.46 -11.70
N ILE A 150 7.65 -3.21 -12.09
CA ILE A 150 8.95 -2.58 -11.84
C ILE A 150 9.20 -2.52 -10.33
N GLY A 151 8.25 -1.99 -9.55
CA GLY A 151 8.36 -1.89 -8.10
C GLY A 151 8.62 -3.24 -7.43
N ALA A 152 7.93 -4.30 -7.85
CA ALA A 152 8.17 -5.66 -7.36
C ALA A 152 9.58 -6.19 -7.72
N ALA A 153 10.08 -5.87 -8.93
CA ALA A 153 11.40 -6.31 -9.39
C ALA A 153 12.56 -5.59 -8.67
N VAL A 154 12.36 -4.32 -8.27
CA VAL A 154 13.40 -3.51 -7.61
C VAL A 154 13.28 -3.49 -6.09
N ALA A 155 12.22 -4.07 -5.52
CA ALA A 155 12.02 -4.16 -4.08
C ALA A 155 13.11 -5.02 -3.44
N ARG A 156 13.68 -4.52 -2.34
CA ARG A 156 14.59 -5.29 -1.50
C ARG A 156 13.87 -6.46 -0.88
N THR A 157 14.55 -7.61 -0.79
CA THR A 157 14.08 -8.75 -0.02
C THR A 157 13.82 -8.35 1.43
N THR A 158 12.56 -8.39 1.85
CA THR A 158 12.15 -8.14 3.23
C THR A 158 11.90 -9.45 3.97
N CYS A 159 12.40 -9.56 5.18
CA CYS A 159 12.05 -10.64 6.10
C CYS A 159 12.16 -10.17 7.54
N GLU A 160 11.50 -10.87 8.44
CA GLU A 160 11.48 -10.60 9.88
C GLU A 160 11.87 -11.86 10.66
N VAL A 161 12.48 -11.67 11.83
CA VAL A 161 12.67 -12.73 12.83
C VAL A 161 12.18 -12.25 14.20
N THR A 162 11.58 -13.17 14.95
CA THR A 162 11.21 -12.96 16.36
C THR A 162 12.08 -13.86 17.23
N VAL A 163 12.75 -13.28 18.22
CA VAL A 163 13.57 -14.00 19.19
C VAL A 163 13.00 -13.79 20.58
N LEU A 164 12.83 -14.90 21.30
CA LEU A 164 12.34 -14.96 22.67
C LEU A 164 13.44 -15.54 23.55
N ALA A 165 13.80 -14.85 24.63
CA ALA A 165 14.73 -15.36 25.62
C ALA A 165 14.07 -15.37 27.01
N ASP A 166 14.15 -16.51 27.68
CA ASP A 166 13.78 -16.66 29.08
C ASP A 166 15.06 -16.99 29.87
N THR A 167 15.64 -15.97 30.49
CA THR A 167 16.89 -16.15 31.24
C THR A 167 16.67 -16.88 32.55
N SER A 168 15.44 -16.93 33.08
CA SER A 168 15.10 -17.71 34.28
C SER A 168 15.14 -19.22 33.99
N ARG A 169 14.65 -19.62 32.81
CA ARG A 169 14.68 -21.00 32.30
C ARG A 169 15.96 -21.33 31.54
N GLY A 170 16.76 -20.33 31.19
CA GLY A 170 18.11 -20.47 30.62
C GLY A 170 18.12 -20.83 29.14
N TYR A 171 17.10 -20.43 28.37
CA TYR A 171 17.05 -20.67 26.92
C TYR A 171 16.64 -19.44 26.12
N VAL A 172 17.03 -19.45 24.85
CA VAL A 172 16.62 -18.51 23.82
C VAL A 172 16.13 -19.29 22.60
N CYS A 173 15.08 -18.83 21.96
CA CYS A 173 14.53 -19.48 20.78
C CYS A 173 13.99 -18.49 19.75
N ALA A 174 13.97 -18.95 18.50
CA ALA A 174 13.23 -18.36 17.39
C ALA A 174 12.53 -19.51 16.66
N PRO A 175 11.29 -19.86 17.04
CA PRO A 175 10.60 -21.04 16.53
C PRO A 175 10.49 -21.06 14.99
N GLU A 176 10.22 -19.90 14.38
CA GLU A 176 10.08 -19.75 12.92
C GLU A 176 11.39 -20.04 12.18
N GLU A 177 12.53 -19.91 12.87
CA GLU A 177 13.85 -20.20 12.34
C GLU A 177 14.38 -21.58 12.77
N GLY A 178 13.59 -22.35 13.53
CA GLY A 178 14.03 -23.61 14.12
C GLY A 178 15.20 -23.46 15.09
N TYR A 179 15.35 -22.29 15.71
CA TYR A 179 16.47 -21.98 16.59
C TYR A 179 16.08 -22.18 18.06
N LEU A 180 16.88 -22.96 18.79
CA LEU A 180 16.80 -23.14 20.24
C LEU A 180 18.23 -23.29 20.77
N ASP A 181 18.58 -22.47 21.76
CA ASP A 181 19.90 -22.49 22.36
C ASP A 181 19.84 -22.12 23.85
N LYS A 182 20.93 -22.34 24.57
CA LYS A 182 21.05 -21.94 25.97
C LYS A 182 21.42 -20.46 26.07
N ILE A 183 20.87 -19.79 27.07
CA ILE A 183 21.23 -18.42 27.40
C ILE A 183 21.47 -18.28 28.91
N GLY A 184 22.47 -17.50 29.30
CA GLY A 184 22.80 -17.29 30.71
C GLY A 184 21.75 -16.44 31.44
N LYS A 185 21.63 -16.62 32.76
CA LYS A 185 20.72 -15.84 33.61
C LYS A 185 20.95 -14.32 33.51
N GLU A 186 22.22 -13.93 33.39
CA GLU A 186 22.67 -12.54 33.28
C GLU A 186 22.68 -11.98 31.86
N ALA A 187 22.22 -12.75 30.86
CA ALA A 187 22.26 -12.31 29.47
C ALA A 187 21.51 -11.00 29.25
N SER A 188 22.17 -10.06 28.58
CA SER A 188 21.61 -8.74 28.28
C SER A 188 20.66 -8.79 27.09
N LYS A 189 19.73 -7.83 27.03
CA LYS A 189 18.92 -7.58 25.84
C LYS A 189 19.76 -7.43 24.57
N GLN A 190 20.90 -6.74 24.64
CA GLN A 190 21.81 -6.58 23.51
C GLN A 190 22.33 -7.93 22.97
N LYS A 191 22.53 -8.92 23.84
CA LYS A 191 22.91 -10.27 23.40
C LYS A 191 21.79 -10.94 22.59
N VAL A 192 20.53 -10.77 23.01
CA VAL A 192 19.35 -11.28 22.30
C VAL A 192 19.15 -10.56 20.97
N VAL A 193 19.39 -9.25 20.92
CA VAL A 193 19.40 -8.47 19.67
C VAL A 193 20.45 -8.98 18.69
N GLN A 194 21.68 -9.27 19.15
CA GLN A 194 22.70 -9.84 18.27
C GLN A 194 22.27 -11.19 17.69
N ILE A 195 21.66 -12.06 18.51
CA ILE A 195 21.11 -13.33 18.05
C ILE A 195 20.03 -13.10 16.98
N ALA A 196 19.14 -12.14 17.18
CA ALA A 196 18.13 -11.77 16.20
C ALA A 196 18.75 -11.31 14.88
N PHE A 197 19.72 -10.40 14.89
CA PHE A 197 20.38 -9.95 13.67
C PHE A 197 21.17 -11.06 12.95
N ASP A 198 21.81 -11.96 13.69
CA ASP A 198 22.52 -13.10 13.10
C ASP A 198 21.54 -14.07 12.40
N LEU A 199 20.40 -14.36 13.03
CA LEU A 199 19.33 -15.17 12.45
C LEU A 199 18.69 -14.48 11.24
N LEU A 200 18.43 -13.17 11.34
CA LEU A 200 17.88 -12.36 10.27
C LEU A 200 18.78 -12.36 9.04
N ARG A 201 20.10 -12.18 9.22
CA ARG A 201 21.08 -12.24 8.14
C ARG A 201 21.09 -13.61 7.46
N LYS A 202 21.09 -14.69 8.25
CA LYS A 202 21.01 -16.07 7.73
C LYS A 202 19.72 -16.29 6.94
N LYS A 203 18.58 -15.81 7.45
CA LYS A 203 17.28 -15.88 6.78
C LYS A 203 17.30 -15.11 5.46
N ALA A 204 17.75 -13.86 5.47
CA ALA A 204 17.84 -13.02 4.29
C ALA A 204 18.68 -13.68 3.18
N HIS A 205 19.83 -14.27 3.50
CA HIS A 205 20.63 -15.01 2.52
C HIS A 205 19.93 -16.23 1.94
N ARG A 206 19.21 -17.01 2.76
CA ARG A 206 18.42 -18.14 2.26
C ARG A 206 17.33 -17.68 1.28
N LEU A 207 16.82 -16.47 1.44
CA LEU A 207 15.83 -15.86 0.56
C LEU A 207 16.45 -15.15 -0.66
N GLY A 208 17.77 -15.23 -0.85
CA GLY A 208 18.46 -14.66 -2.01
C GLY A 208 18.83 -13.18 -1.85
N ALA A 209 18.79 -12.62 -0.63
CA ALA A 209 19.21 -11.25 -0.40
C ALA A 209 20.74 -11.10 -0.55
N ASP A 210 21.13 -10.01 -1.23
CA ASP A 210 22.52 -9.60 -1.37
C ASP A 210 23.15 -9.21 -0.02
N LYS A 211 24.37 -9.70 0.24
CA LYS A 211 25.14 -9.49 1.47
C LYS A 211 25.46 -8.03 1.74
N ASP A 212 25.73 -7.28 0.68
CA ASP A 212 26.18 -5.90 0.78
C ASP A 212 24.99 -4.92 0.83
N ASN A 213 23.76 -5.44 0.76
CA ASN A 213 22.53 -4.65 0.74
C ASN A 213 21.50 -5.10 1.80
N LEU A 214 21.97 -5.29 3.04
CA LEU A 214 21.13 -5.59 4.20
C LEU A 214 21.10 -4.39 5.15
N GLU A 215 20.00 -3.64 5.15
CA GLU A 215 19.69 -2.68 6.20
C GLU A 215 18.73 -3.35 7.19
N MET A 216 19.16 -3.52 8.44
CA MET A 216 18.38 -4.17 9.49
C MET A 216 17.91 -3.14 10.50
N GLU A 217 16.69 -3.30 11.01
CA GLU A 217 16.15 -2.46 12.06
C GLU A 217 15.42 -3.29 13.13
N LEU A 218 15.33 -2.72 14.34
CA LEU A 218 14.55 -3.28 15.43
C LEU A 218 13.13 -2.74 15.35
N LEU A 219 12.15 -3.65 15.38
CA LEU A 219 10.73 -3.33 15.48
C LEU A 219 10.25 -3.35 16.93
N GLU A 220 10.81 -4.25 17.73
CA GLU A 220 10.47 -4.42 19.15
C GLU A 220 11.70 -4.93 19.92
N ASP A 221 11.94 -4.38 21.11
CA ASP A 221 13.02 -4.81 22.00
C ASP A 221 12.60 -4.73 23.49
N SER A 222 11.54 -5.46 23.81
CA SER A 222 10.92 -5.53 25.15
C SER A 222 11.75 -6.39 26.13
N GLU A 223 11.90 -5.93 27.37
CA GLU A 223 12.52 -6.68 28.48
C GLU A 223 11.62 -6.59 29.72
N PHE A 224 11.24 -7.75 30.27
CA PHE A 224 10.42 -7.85 31.47
C PHE A 224 11.15 -8.63 32.55
N ASN A 225 11.15 -8.10 33.78
CA ASN A 225 11.69 -8.82 34.93
C ASN A 225 10.74 -9.95 35.36
N MET A 226 11.27 -11.15 35.51
CA MET A 226 10.55 -12.28 36.08
C MET A 226 10.73 -12.28 37.59
N VAL A 227 9.63 -12.22 38.34
CA VAL A 227 9.65 -12.13 39.81
C VAL A 227 9.04 -13.40 40.42
N GLN A 228 9.73 -13.99 41.39
CA GLN A 228 9.23 -15.11 42.18
C GLN A 228 9.55 -14.86 43.66
N GLY A 229 8.52 -14.90 44.52
CA GLY A 229 8.70 -14.69 45.96
C GLY A 229 9.31 -13.34 46.32
N PHE A 230 8.95 -12.27 45.60
CA PHE A 230 9.50 -10.91 45.73
C PHE A 230 10.96 -10.70 45.27
N TYR A 231 11.59 -11.71 44.66
CA TYR A 231 12.93 -11.59 44.07
C TYR A 231 12.89 -11.74 42.55
N THR A 232 13.71 -10.95 41.85
CA THR A 232 13.90 -11.13 40.40
C THR A 232 14.70 -12.40 40.15
N VAL A 233 14.12 -13.36 39.43
CA VAL A 233 14.72 -14.67 39.11
C VAL A 233 15.30 -14.76 37.70
N GLY A 234 15.01 -13.77 36.86
CA GLY A 234 15.50 -13.66 35.49
C GLY A 234 14.73 -12.61 34.71
N ARG A 235 14.84 -12.66 33.39
CA ARG A 235 14.21 -11.73 32.46
C ARG A 235 13.57 -12.49 31.31
N ASN A 236 12.44 -11.99 30.84
CA ASN A 236 11.84 -12.36 29.58
C ASN A 236 12.13 -11.26 28.58
N ILE A 237 12.91 -11.57 27.54
CA ILE A 237 13.34 -10.62 26.53
C ILE A 237 12.72 -11.03 25.20
N ARG A 238 12.03 -10.09 24.55
CA ARG A 238 11.43 -10.26 23.24
C ARG A 238 12.02 -9.26 22.27
N VAL A 239 12.61 -9.78 21.19
CA VAL A 239 13.19 -8.97 20.13
C VAL A 239 12.51 -9.32 18.80
N ARG A 240 12.05 -8.31 18.08
CA ARG A 240 11.62 -8.43 16.68
C ARG A 240 12.52 -7.56 15.82
N ALA A 241 13.10 -8.16 14.79
CA ALA A 241 14.01 -7.48 13.87
C ALA A 241 13.59 -7.77 12.43
N GLN A 242 13.71 -6.77 11.55
CA GLN A 242 13.41 -6.91 10.13
C GLN A 242 14.51 -6.36 9.23
N ILE A 243 14.55 -6.85 7.98
CA ILE A 243 15.20 -6.12 6.90
C ILE A 243 14.32 -4.94 6.55
N LYS A 244 14.85 -3.73 6.68
CA LYS A 244 14.12 -2.49 6.38
C LYS A 244 13.67 -2.52 4.91
N PRO A 245 12.37 -2.28 4.65
CA PRO A 245 11.87 -2.12 3.28
C PRO A 245 12.66 -1.05 2.52
N GLY A 246 12.83 -1.26 1.23
CA GLY A 246 13.55 -0.32 0.39
C GLY A 246 13.81 -0.89 -0.99
N LEU A 247 14.67 -0.21 -1.75
CA LEU A 247 15.09 -0.64 -3.08
C LEU A 247 16.41 -1.42 -3.03
N ILE A 248 16.65 -2.23 -4.06
CA ILE A 248 17.96 -2.85 -4.30
C ILE A 248 18.99 -1.81 -4.72
N SER A 249 20.27 -2.05 -4.39
CA SER A 249 21.39 -1.09 -4.47
C SER A 249 21.44 -0.17 -5.71
N PRO A 250 21.34 -0.65 -6.98
CA PRO A 250 21.45 0.23 -8.15
C PRO A 250 20.31 1.25 -8.28
N TYR A 251 19.20 1.09 -7.55
CA TYR A 251 18.05 2.00 -7.61
C TYR A 251 17.92 2.88 -6.36
N ARG A 252 18.82 2.75 -5.38
CA ARG A 252 18.78 3.51 -4.12
C ARG A 252 19.20 4.97 -4.32
N GLU A 253 20.20 5.22 -5.18
CA GLU A 253 20.70 6.56 -5.49
C GLU A 253 19.75 7.35 -6.39
N ALA A 254 18.92 6.68 -7.18
CA ALA A 254 17.94 7.32 -8.07
C ALA A 254 16.64 7.76 -7.35
N ALA A 255 16.46 7.36 -6.08
CA ALA A 255 15.24 7.60 -5.29
C ALA A 255 15.39 8.74 -4.26
N VAL A 256 16.55 9.41 -4.22
CA VAL A 256 16.85 10.60 -3.41
C VAL A 256 16.81 11.83 -4.29
#